data_AF-A0A3D9AYU0-F1
#
_entry.id   AF-A0A3D9AYU0-F1
#
_cell.length_a   1.000
_cell.length_b   1.000
_cell.length_c   1.000
_cell.angle_alpha   90.00
_cell.angle_beta   90.00
_cell.angle_gamma   90.00
#
_symmetry.space_group_name_H-M   'P 1'
#
loop_
_entity.id
_entity.type
_entity.pdbx_description
1 polymer ?
#
loop_
_entity_poly.entity_id
_entity_poly.type
_entity_poly.pdbx_seq_one_letter_code
_entity_poly.pdbx_strand_id
1 'polypeptide(L)'
;MQEHFFNGNTSFMKIWNFILMLIFMMTSCSNGSSAQNLTWYNNATISNIADDPDKPEEFVRISIGISQQVFYLSKKSPEYKALMQKTTESFKNGKAYNIGIENNTNIIRQVNDIK
;
A
#
# COMPACT_ATOMS: atom_id res chain seq x y z
N MET A 1 -28.72 -1.77 -66.04
CA MET A 1 -29.37 -2.77 -65.17
C MET A 1 -28.48 -2.91 -63.95
N GLN A 2 -29.00 -2.52 -62.79
CA GLN A 2 -28.34 -2.40 -61.48
C GLN A 2 -28.06 -3.77 -60.83
N GLU A 3 -27.31 -3.70 -59.71
CA GLU A 3 -27.12 -4.69 -58.63
C GLU A 3 -25.96 -5.69 -58.88
N HIS A 4 -25.05 -6.03 -57.94
CA HIS A 4 -25.03 -6.05 -56.47
C HIS A 4 -23.57 -5.85 -55.98
N PHE A 5 -23.33 -4.88 -55.10
CA PHE A 5 -23.10 -5.01 -53.64
C PHE A 5 -21.80 -5.68 -53.17
N PHE A 6 -20.90 -4.82 -52.66
CA PHE A 6 -20.02 -4.97 -51.49
C PHE A 6 -19.84 -6.40 -50.92
N ASN A 7 -18.62 -6.96 -51.02
CA ASN A 7 -18.17 -7.93 -50.02
C ASN A 7 -16.64 -8.02 -49.93
N GLY A 8 -16.01 -7.00 -49.35
CA GLY A 8 -14.57 -6.93 -49.14
C GLY A 8 -14.16 -6.52 -47.73
N ASN A 9 -15.03 -6.67 -46.73
CA ASN A 9 -14.81 -6.02 -45.42
C ASN A 9 -15.17 -6.85 -44.17
N THR A 10 -15.32 -8.17 -44.29
CA THR A 10 -15.74 -9.01 -43.16
C THR A 10 -14.58 -9.71 -42.43
N SER A 11 -13.39 -9.82 -43.04
CA SER A 11 -12.22 -10.44 -42.40
C SER A 11 -11.42 -9.44 -41.56
N PHE A 12 -11.16 -8.24 -42.10
CA PHE A 12 -10.41 -7.19 -41.42
C PHE A 12 -11.12 -6.70 -40.14
N MET A 13 -12.46 -6.61 -40.17
CA MET A 13 -13.27 -6.18 -39.03
C MET A 13 -13.35 -7.23 -37.91
N LYS A 14 -13.14 -8.52 -38.22
CA LYS A 14 -13.02 -9.59 -37.22
C LYS A 14 -11.64 -9.56 -36.56
N ILE A 15 -10.57 -9.43 -37.36
CA ILE A 15 -9.19 -9.31 -36.85
C ILE A 15 -9.03 -8.04 -36.01
N TRP A 16 -9.67 -6.94 -36.42
CA TRP A 16 -9.70 -5.69 -35.66
C TRP A 16 -10.37 -5.85 -34.30
N ASN A 17 -11.50 -6.57 -34.23
CA ASN A 17 -12.15 -6.89 -32.95
C ASN A 17 -11.27 -7.79 -32.06
N PHE A 18 -10.52 -8.74 -32.64
CA PHE A 18 -9.55 -9.55 -31.87
C PHE A 18 -8.38 -8.72 -31.33
N ILE A 19 -7.86 -7.75 -32.10
CA ILE A 19 -6.80 -6.84 -31.66
C ILE A 19 -7.31 -5.90 -30.56
N LEU A 20 -8.53 -5.36 -30.70
CA LEU A 20 -9.18 -4.54 -29.67
C LEU A 20 -9.34 -5.31 -28.36
N MET A 21 -9.72 -6.60 -28.42
CA MET A 21 -9.91 -7.43 -27.24
C MET A 21 -8.59 -7.73 -26.50
N LEU A 22 -7.48 -7.89 -27.23
CA LEU A 22 -6.14 -8.07 -26.64
C LEU A 22 -5.63 -6.82 -25.91
N ILE A 23 -5.97 -5.62 -26.41
CA ILE A 23 -5.57 -4.35 -25.78
C ILE A 23 -6.32 -4.14 -24.44
N PHE A 24 -7.57 -4.59 -24.33
CA PHE A 24 -8.34 -4.49 -23.07
C PHE A 24 -7.85 -5.41 -21.95
N MET A 25 -7.16 -6.52 -22.25
CA MET A 25 -6.55 -7.35 -21.19
C MET A 25 -5.28 -6.73 -20.60
N MET A 26 -4.57 -5.87 -21.35
CA MET A 26 -3.33 -5.23 -20.88
C MET A 26 -3.55 -3.98 -20.03
N THR A 27 -4.79 -3.48 -19.91
CA THR A 27 -5.14 -2.31 -19.09
C THR A 27 -5.74 -2.65 -17.73
N SER A 28 -5.74 -3.93 -17.31
CA SER A 28 -6.04 -4.29 -15.92
C SER A 28 -4.86 -3.99 -14.99
N CYS A 29 -4.37 -2.74 -15.03
CA CYS A 29 -3.81 -2.06 -13.88
C CYS A 29 -4.96 -1.43 -13.10
N SER A 30 -5.82 -2.25 -12.48
CA SER A 30 -6.24 -1.83 -11.15
C SER A 30 -5.13 -2.30 -10.24
N ASN A 31 -4.23 -1.37 -9.93
CA ASN A 31 -3.51 -1.34 -8.67
C ASN A 31 -4.61 -1.42 -7.61
N GLY A 32 -5.06 -2.65 -7.34
CA GLY A 32 -5.88 -2.95 -6.20
C GLY A 32 -4.98 -2.57 -5.05
N SER A 33 -5.12 -1.33 -4.58
CA SER A 33 -5.33 -1.20 -3.17
C SER A 33 -6.46 -2.18 -2.86
N SER A 34 -6.10 -3.45 -2.63
CA SER A 34 -6.59 -4.10 -1.43
C SER A 34 -6.45 -2.97 -0.43
N ALA A 35 -7.58 -2.38 -0.07
CA ALA A 35 -7.62 -1.41 1.01
C ALA A 35 -6.93 -2.19 2.11
N GLN A 36 -5.63 -1.93 2.32
CA GLN A 36 -4.88 -2.57 3.36
C GLN A 36 -5.76 -2.26 4.55
N ASN A 37 -6.30 -3.32 5.15
CA ASN A 37 -7.35 -3.14 6.12
C ASN A 37 -6.62 -2.60 7.34
N LEU A 38 -6.53 -1.27 7.42
CA LEU A 38 -5.69 -0.56 8.37
C LEU A 38 -6.58 0.13 9.39
N THR A 39 -6.22 -0.05 10.66
CA THR A 39 -6.72 0.77 11.75
C THR A 39 -5.83 2.00 11.85
N TRP A 40 -6.43 3.18 11.79
CA TRP A 40 -5.71 4.45 11.72
C TRP A 40 -5.64 5.16 13.07
N TYR A 41 -4.42 5.52 13.47
CA TYR A 41 -4.13 6.43 14.57
C TYR A 41 -3.78 7.78 13.96
N ASN A 42 -4.75 8.70 13.99
CA ASN A 42 -4.59 10.02 13.38
C ASN A 42 -3.90 10.99 14.34
N ASN A 43 -3.09 11.89 13.78
CA ASN A 43 -2.36 12.92 14.54
C ASN A 43 -1.61 12.37 15.78
N ALA A 44 -0.88 11.28 15.57
CA ALA A 44 -0.21 10.55 16.63
C ALA A 44 1.31 10.74 16.58
N THR A 45 1.94 10.78 17.76
CA THR A 45 3.40 10.84 17.91
C THR A 45 3.95 9.52 18.42
N ILE A 46 5.20 9.23 18.12
CA ILE A 46 5.91 8.07 18.65
C ILE A 46 6.54 8.44 19.98
N SER A 47 6.26 7.66 21.02
CA SER A 47 6.75 7.89 22.38
C SER A 47 7.91 6.98 22.77
N ASN A 48 8.09 5.85 22.08
CA ASN A 48 9.20 4.94 22.32
C ASN A 48 9.53 4.10 21.07
N ILE A 49 10.80 3.78 20.92
CA ILE A 49 11.36 2.88 19.92
C ILE A 49 12.37 1.97 20.64
N ALA A 50 12.16 0.66 20.61
CA ALA A 50 13.07 -0.31 21.18
C ALA A 50 13.11 -1.58 20.32
N ASP A 51 14.20 -2.32 20.32
CA ASP A 51 14.19 -3.65 19.71
C ASP A 51 13.25 -4.59 20.49
N ASP A 52 12.72 -5.58 19.78
CA ASP A 52 11.98 -6.66 20.41
C ASP A 52 12.94 -7.55 21.24
N PRO A 53 12.61 -7.90 22.49
CA PRO A 53 13.52 -8.65 23.36
C PRO A 53 13.64 -10.12 22.93
N ASP A 54 12.61 -10.67 22.30
CA ASP A 54 12.54 -12.07 21.91
C ASP A 54 13.02 -12.27 20.46
N LYS A 55 12.73 -11.30 19.59
CA LYS A 55 13.04 -11.33 18.16
C LYS A 55 13.67 -10.01 17.67
N PRO A 56 14.81 -9.58 18.24
CA PRO A 56 15.43 -8.30 17.91
C PRO A 56 15.81 -8.18 16.43
N GLU A 57 16.16 -9.29 15.77
CA GLU A 57 16.50 -9.29 14.34
C GLU A 57 15.29 -9.16 13.41
N GLU A 58 14.07 -9.38 13.92
CA GLU A 58 12.86 -9.38 13.10
C GLU A 58 11.99 -8.15 13.33
N PHE A 59 11.96 -7.63 14.56
CA PHE A 59 11.00 -6.61 14.95
C PHE A 59 11.62 -5.48 15.77
N VAL A 60 11.09 -4.29 15.53
CA VAL A 60 11.26 -3.11 16.39
C VAL A 60 9.91 -2.80 17.01
N ARG A 61 9.88 -2.64 18.33
CA ARG A 61 8.73 -2.23 19.13
C ARG A 61 8.59 -0.72 19.09
N ILE A 62 7.38 -0.27 18.75
CA ILE A 62 6.99 1.13 18.62
C ILE A 62 5.83 1.41 19.58
N SER A 63 5.95 2.45 20.40
CA SER A 63 4.86 2.95 21.24
C SER A 63 4.32 4.24 20.65
N ILE A 64 3.00 4.37 20.60
CA ILE A 64 2.29 5.52 20.03
C ILE A 64 1.65 6.32 21.17
N GLY A 65 2.02 7.59 21.29
CA GLY A 65 1.51 8.51 22.31
C GLY A 65 1.70 7.97 23.74
N ILE A 66 0.72 8.22 24.60
CA ILE A 66 0.70 7.70 25.99
C ILE A 66 0.11 6.29 26.11
N SER A 67 -0.16 5.62 24.98
CA SER A 67 -0.77 4.29 25.01
C SER A 67 0.19 3.24 25.55
N GLN A 68 -0.33 2.29 26.32
CA GLN A 68 0.43 1.12 26.77
C GLN A 68 0.57 0.05 25.67
N GLN A 69 -0.13 0.20 24.54
CA GLN A 69 -0.07 -0.76 23.45
C GLN A 69 1.24 -0.65 22.68
N VAL A 70 1.87 -1.80 22.44
CA VAL A 70 3.09 -1.93 21.65
C VAL A 70 2.73 -2.39 20.24
N PHE A 71 3.24 -1.64 19.27
CA PHE A 71 3.19 -1.96 17.85
C PHE A 71 4.56 -2.36 17.33
N TYR A 72 4.62 -2.85 16.09
CA TYR A 72 5.82 -3.44 15.53
C TYR A 72 6.10 -2.92 14.13
N LEU A 73 7.37 -2.66 13.86
CA LEU A 73 7.93 -2.60 12.52
C LEU A 73 8.65 -3.91 12.23
N SER A 74 8.32 -4.53 11.10
CA SER A 74 9.05 -5.71 10.63
C SER A 74 10.33 -5.28 9.91
N LYS A 75 11.50 -5.69 10.41
CA LYS A 75 12.80 -5.46 9.76
C LYS A 75 12.91 -6.16 8.40
N LYS A 76 12.08 -7.18 8.17
CA LYS A 76 11.99 -7.95 6.92
C LYS A 76 11.11 -7.28 5.85
N SER A 77 10.32 -6.26 6.20
CA SER A 77 9.46 -5.56 5.23
C SER A 77 10.31 -4.69 4.28
N PRO A 78 9.95 -4.61 2.99
CA PRO A 78 10.61 -3.72 2.05
C PRO A 78 10.41 -2.24 2.40
N GLU A 79 9.31 -1.90 3.08
CA GLU A 79 9.02 -0.53 3.55
C GLU A 79 9.77 -0.16 4.84
N TYR A 80 10.47 -1.11 5.48
CA TYR A 80 11.07 -0.93 6.81
C TYR A 80 11.87 0.37 6.95
N LYS A 81 12.78 0.65 6.01
CA LYS A 81 13.63 1.86 6.09
C LYS A 81 12.81 3.16 6.09
N ALA A 82 11.80 3.24 5.23
CA ALA A 82 10.95 4.42 5.13
C ALA A 82 10.07 4.60 6.38
N LEU A 83 9.49 3.50 6.88
CA LEU A 83 8.69 3.52 8.10
C LEU A 83 9.56 3.88 9.32
N MET A 84 10.74 3.28 9.44
CA MET A 84 11.68 3.54 10.52
C MET A 84 12.16 5.00 10.53
N GLN A 85 12.43 5.58 9.35
CA GLN A 85 12.79 6.99 9.23
C GLN A 85 11.71 7.91 9.82
N LYS A 86 10.46 7.78 9.37
CA LYS A 86 9.35 8.64 9.86
C LYS A 86 9.05 8.40 11.34
N THR A 87 9.10 7.15 11.77
CA THR A 87 8.91 6.77 13.18
C THR A 87 10.00 7.40 14.06
N THR A 88 11.26 7.39 13.60
CA THR A 88 12.39 8.05 14.28
C THR A 88 12.26 9.57 14.29
N GLU A 89 11.83 10.17 13.18
CA GLU A 89 11.56 11.61 13.09
C GLU A 89 10.48 12.03 14.09
N SER A 90 9.40 11.25 14.18
CA SER A 90 8.35 11.45 15.18
C SER A 90 8.89 11.36 16.61
N PHE A 91 9.67 10.33 16.92
CA PHE A 91 10.22 10.11 18.27
C PHE A 91 11.19 11.22 18.70
N LYS A 92 12.07 11.66 17.79
CA LYS A 92 13.09 12.67 18.11
C LYS A 92 12.53 14.08 18.14
N ASN A 93 11.64 14.41 17.21
CA ASN A 93 11.19 15.79 16.98
C ASN A 93 9.75 16.03 17.45
N GLY A 94 9.06 15.00 17.96
CA GLY A 94 7.65 15.10 18.33
C GLY A 94 6.71 15.31 17.14
N LYS A 95 7.16 15.07 15.90
CA LYS A 95 6.34 15.27 14.70
C LYS A 95 5.20 14.26 14.67
N ALA A 96 3.97 14.74 14.52
CA ALA A 96 2.79 13.89 14.44
C ALA A 96 2.56 13.36 13.02
N TYR A 97 2.04 12.15 12.92
CA TYR A 97 1.69 11.47 11.68
C TYR A 97 0.34 10.76 11.80
N ASN A 98 -0.21 10.36 10.65
CA ASN A 98 -1.26 9.36 10.59
C ASN A 98 -0.61 7.97 10.46
N ILE A 99 -0.81 7.11 11.44
CA ILE A 99 -0.17 5.79 11.52
C ILE A 99 -1.21 4.71 11.24
N GLY A 100 -0.95 3.90 10.21
CA GLY A 100 -1.81 2.80 9.79
C GLY A 100 -1.28 1.46 10.29
N ILE A 101 -2.07 0.80 11.13
CA ILE A 101 -1.78 -0.53 11.69
C ILE A 101 -2.58 -1.57 10.93
N GLU A 102 -1.95 -2.65 10.48
CA GLU A 102 -2.65 -3.77 9.86
C GLU A 102 -3.66 -4.41 10.82
N ASN A 103 -4.90 -4.57 10.36
CA ASN A 103 -5.99 -5.08 11.19
C ASN A 103 -5.68 -6.49 11.71
N ASN A 104 -6.10 -6.74 12.95
CA ASN A 104 -5.86 -7.99 13.68
C ASN A 104 -4.38 -8.34 13.86
N THR A 105 -3.47 -7.42 13.54
CA THR A 105 -2.06 -7.50 13.91
C THR A 105 -1.68 -6.22 14.66
N ASN A 106 -0.46 -6.19 15.17
CA ASN A 106 0.12 -4.98 15.77
C ASN A 106 1.19 -4.39 14.84
N ILE A 107 1.14 -4.66 13.53
CA ILE A 107 2.19 -4.26 12.58
C ILE A 107 1.84 -2.92 11.95
N ILE A 108 2.74 -1.96 12.07
CA ILE A 108 2.66 -0.68 11.36
C ILE A 108 2.99 -0.93 9.88
N ARG A 109 2.07 -0.56 8.99
CA ARG A 109 2.25 -0.67 7.53
C ARG A 109 2.44 0.68 6.86
N GLN A 110 1.90 1.74 7.45
CA GLN A 110 1.94 3.08 6.85
C GLN A 110 2.17 4.15 7.92
N VAL A 111 2.97 5.16 7.57
CA VAL A 111 3.17 6.39 8.35
C VAL A 111 3.10 7.57 7.39
N ASN A 112 1.99 8.29 7.44
CA ASN A 112 1.65 9.33 6.47
C ASN A 112 1.70 10.70 7.13
N ASP A 113 2.22 11.69 6.42
CA ASP A 113 2.19 13.08 6.87
C ASP A 113 0.74 13.55 6.99
N ILE A 114 0.51 14.48 7.92
CA ILE A 114 -0.79 15.13 8.12
C ILE A 114 -0.92 16.22 7.06
N LYS A 115 -2.04 16.23 6.33
CA LYS A 115 -2.36 17.23 5.30
C LYS A 115 -2.97 18.48 5.91
#